data_AF-A0A5E4HG65-F1
#
_entry.id   AF-A0A5E4HG65-F1
#
_cell.length_a   1.000
_cell.length_b   1.000
_cell.length_c   1.000
_cell.angle_alpha   90.00
_cell.angle_beta   90.00
_cell.angle_gamma   90.00
#
_symmetry.space_group_name_H-M   'P 1'
#
loop_
_entity.id
_entity.type
_entity.pdbx_description
1 polymer ?
#
loop_
_entity_poly.entity_id
_entity_poly.type
_entity_poly.pdbx_seq_one_letter_code
_entity_poly.pdbx_strand_id
1 'polypeptide(L)'
;MGALSPNQVITYSYASTRVSARRSQILSAQSQKALADSSNMAEFIRALEGTPYRTKIPSAKADAYALEAAFIEDLAAAARFVEDIAPDKVKPYFTARSRRIEVEYLKDAFVAIHQGRTPQPRWPKAALTEKISGRITALNEAKTIEEAAKALDGTIYYGAMEESVRSRANRNGMPPTTLPLDRLYYSLLWKEAANLSGSDGKTARNLTGLEIDKTNVLNYIRALRLGYSLDAVVIPAYVNVPQHLFKSGITDEGEWVAAFKDTHLGRRLTGLMPEAGGPLTQLEAGLRRLIHGEYRKAYSENQFGLGRLAGYLHFKEVEVENIRAAAVNAAYGLSVPQSSWLLI
;
A
#
# COMPACT_ATOMS: atom_id res chain seq x y z
N MET A 1 -10.76 -15.58 25.15
CA MET A 1 -11.17 -14.19 24.81
C MET A 1 -11.27 -13.42 26.10
N GLY A 2 -10.44 -12.39 26.32
CA GLY A 2 -10.61 -11.51 27.48
C GLY A 2 -11.85 -10.65 27.29
N ALA A 3 -12.62 -10.44 28.36
CA ALA A 3 -13.82 -9.60 28.32
C ALA A 3 -13.48 -8.18 27.83
N LEU A 4 -14.25 -7.67 26.87
CA LEU A 4 -14.11 -6.29 26.39
C LEU A 4 -14.43 -5.32 27.54
N SER A 5 -13.59 -4.31 27.75
CA SER A 5 -13.92 -3.29 28.74
C SER A 5 -15.12 -2.46 28.28
N PRO A 6 -16.08 -2.11 29.17
CA PRO A 6 -17.22 -1.26 28.81
C PRO A 6 -16.79 0.07 28.16
N ASN A 7 -15.67 0.63 28.62
CA ASN A 7 -15.11 1.87 28.09
C ASN A 7 -14.68 1.74 26.62
N GLN A 8 -14.13 0.59 26.23
CA GLN A 8 -13.72 0.32 24.85
C GLN A 8 -14.92 0.18 23.91
N VAL A 9 -16.01 -0.46 24.36
CA VAL A 9 -17.26 -0.55 23.58
C VAL A 9 -17.82 0.85 23.34
N ILE A 10 -17.95 1.68 24.38
CA ILE A 10 -18.46 3.05 24.26
C ILE A 10 -17.59 3.87 23.29
N THR A 11 -16.27 3.82 23.47
CA THR A 11 -15.30 4.58 22.65
C THR A 11 -15.44 4.26 21.16
N TYR A 12 -15.64 2.99 20.79
CA TYR A 12 -15.64 2.57 19.39
C TYR A 12 -17.02 2.36 18.77
N SER A 13 -18.11 2.39 19.54
CA SER A 13 -19.46 2.08 19.03
C SER A 13 -19.86 2.96 17.85
N TYR A 14 -19.64 4.28 17.96
CA TYR A 14 -19.91 5.21 16.88
C TYR A 14 -19.10 4.87 15.61
N ALA A 15 -17.78 4.81 15.76
CA ALA A 15 -16.87 4.57 14.64
C ALA A 15 -17.14 3.23 13.96
N SER A 16 -17.35 2.17 14.76
CA SER A 16 -17.63 0.80 14.30
C SER A 16 -18.95 0.69 13.54
N THR A 17 -19.99 1.38 14.00
CA THR A 17 -21.28 1.45 13.30
C THR A 17 -21.13 2.13 11.94
N ARG A 18 -20.43 3.27 11.90
CA ARG A 18 -20.22 4.06 10.69
C ARG A 18 -19.40 3.30 9.64
N VAL A 19 -18.32 2.62 10.02
CA VAL A 19 -17.57 1.79 9.05
C VAL A 19 -18.33 0.55 8.61
N SER A 20 -19.22 0.00 9.44
CA SER A 20 -20.07 -1.14 9.04
C SER A 20 -21.06 -0.73 7.94
N ALA A 21 -21.66 0.45 8.05
CA ALA A 21 -22.50 1.01 7.01
C ALA A 21 -21.72 1.30 5.72
N ARG A 22 -20.48 1.77 5.81
CA ARG A 22 -19.62 1.94 4.62
C ARG A 22 -19.14 0.60 4.05
N ARG A 23 -18.94 -0.41 4.89
CA ARG A 23 -18.50 -1.74 4.44
C ARG A 23 -19.51 -2.40 3.50
N SER A 24 -20.81 -2.12 3.64
CA SER A 24 -21.84 -2.64 2.73
C SER A 24 -21.79 -1.98 1.35
N GLN A 25 -21.06 -0.87 1.18
CA GLN A 25 -20.84 -0.20 -0.11
C GLN A 25 -19.59 -0.70 -0.84
N ILE A 26 -18.76 -1.52 -0.18
CA ILE A 26 -17.64 -2.19 -0.83
C ILE A 26 -18.22 -3.23 -1.81
N LEU A 27 -17.70 -3.23 -3.04
CA LEU A 27 -18.02 -4.11 -4.14
C LEU A 27 -18.04 -5.56 -3.70
N SER A 28 -19.09 -6.25 -4.12
CA SER A 28 -19.19 -7.69 -3.99
C SER A 28 -18.13 -8.39 -4.84
N ALA A 29 -17.83 -9.65 -4.49
CA ALA A 29 -16.97 -10.52 -5.29
C ALA A 29 -17.45 -10.63 -6.75
N GLN A 30 -18.77 -10.70 -6.95
CA GLN A 30 -19.39 -10.76 -8.27
C GLN A 30 -19.14 -9.47 -9.07
N SER A 31 -19.31 -8.31 -8.44
CA SER A 31 -19.07 -7.00 -9.08
C SER A 31 -17.60 -6.81 -9.43
N GLN A 32 -16.69 -7.19 -8.53
CA GLN A 32 -15.24 -7.11 -8.81
C GLN A 32 -14.84 -8.06 -9.95
N LYS A 33 -15.40 -9.27 -9.99
CA LYS A 33 -15.18 -10.21 -11.09
C LYS A 33 -15.70 -9.67 -12.43
N ALA A 34 -16.90 -9.09 -12.45
CA ALA A 34 -17.46 -8.49 -13.66
C ALA A 34 -16.58 -7.36 -14.23
N LEU A 35 -16.00 -6.52 -13.37
CA LEU A 35 -15.04 -5.49 -13.78
C LEU A 35 -13.75 -6.11 -14.33
N ALA A 36 -13.21 -7.14 -13.67
CA ALA A 36 -11.98 -7.80 -14.09
C ALA A 36 -12.11 -8.59 -15.40
N ASP A 37 -13.30 -9.12 -15.67
CA ASP A 37 -13.61 -9.90 -16.87
C ASP A 37 -13.99 -8.99 -18.07
N SER A 38 -13.94 -7.66 -17.90
CA SER A 38 -14.25 -6.70 -18.97
C SER A 38 -13.15 -6.71 -20.06
N SER A 39 -13.56 -6.91 -21.32
CA SER A 39 -12.61 -7.07 -22.44
C SER A 39 -12.10 -5.75 -23.01
N ASN A 40 -12.81 -4.65 -22.74
CA ASN A 40 -12.50 -3.31 -23.22
C ASN A 40 -13.07 -2.24 -22.28
N MET A 41 -12.63 -1.00 -22.46
CA MET A 41 -13.05 0.12 -21.61
C MET A 41 -14.58 0.36 -21.62
N ALA A 42 -15.26 0.12 -22.74
CA ALA A 42 -16.71 0.30 -22.82
C ALA A 42 -17.49 -0.75 -22.01
N GLU A 43 -17.02 -2.00 -21.97
CA GLU A 43 -17.54 -3.03 -21.05
C GLU A 43 -17.24 -2.70 -19.59
N PHE A 44 -16.02 -2.24 -19.30
CA PHE A 44 -15.61 -1.86 -17.96
C PHE A 44 -16.47 -0.74 -17.39
N ILE A 45 -16.72 0.33 -18.17
CA ILE A 45 -17.59 1.44 -17.77
C ILE A 45 -19.02 0.95 -17.51
N ARG A 46 -19.59 0.11 -18.39
CA ARG A 46 -20.93 -0.47 -18.20
C ARG A 46 -21.02 -1.31 -16.93
N ALA A 47 -20.01 -2.12 -16.64
CA ALA A 47 -19.95 -2.88 -15.40
C ALA A 47 -19.86 -1.96 -14.17
N LEU A 48 -19.12 -0.86 -14.27
CA LEU A 48 -18.96 0.13 -13.20
C LEU A 48 -20.25 0.90 -12.88
N GLU A 49 -21.08 1.18 -13.89
CA GLU A 49 -22.40 1.82 -13.75
C GLU A 49 -23.36 1.01 -12.87
N GLY A 50 -23.20 -0.31 -12.82
CA GLY A 50 -23.95 -1.21 -11.94
C GLY A 50 -23.51 -1.19 -10.47
N THR A 51 -22.55 -0.33 -10.12
CA THR A 51 -21.93 -0.30 -8.78
C THR A 51 -22.09 1.07 -8.09
N PRO A 52 -21.74 1.21 -6.80
CA PRO A 52 -21.66 2.51 -6.14
C PRO A 52 -20.73 3.52 -6.84
N TYR A 53 -19.80 3.06 -7.70
CA TYR A 53 -18.90 3.94 -8.46
C TYR A 53 -19.57 4.64 -9.65
N ARG A 54 -20.83 4.35 -10.00
CA ARG A 54 -21.54 5.05 -11.08
C ARG A 54 -21.48 6.57 -10.96
N THR A 55 -21.56 7.09 -9.73
CA THR A 55 -21.54 8.54 -9.45
C THR A 55 -20.12 9.13 -9.47
N LYS A 56 -19.11 8.30 -9.72
CA LYS A 56 -17.68 8.66 -9.77
C LYS A 56 -17.14 8.66 -11.20
N ILE A 57 -17.98 8.33 -12.19
CA ILE A 57 -17.61 8.37 -13.60
C ILE A 57 -17.57 9.84 -14.05
N PRO A 58 -16.41 10.41 -14.41
CA PRO A 58 -16.29 11.86 -14.65
C PRO A 58 -17.05 12.35 -15.89
N SER A 59 -17.19 11.50 -16.92
CA SER A 59 -18.01 11.75 -18.11
C SER A 59 -18.15 10.47 -18.96
N ALA A 60 -19.04 10.49 -19.97
CA ALA A 60 -19.17 9.40 -20.95
C ALA A 60 -17.93 9.19 -21.86
N LYS A 61 -16.94 10.10 -21.80
CA LYS A 61 -15.65 10.01 -22.51
C LYS A 61 -14.46 9.90 -21.56
N ALA A 62 -14.68 9.43 -20.33
CA ALA A 62 -13.59 9.29 -19.37
C ALA A 62 -12.51 8.33 -19.90
N ASP A 63 -11.27 8.81 -19.98
CA ASP A 63 -10.12 7.96 -20.23
C ASP A 63 -9.71 7.20 -18.95
N ALA A 64 -8.76 6.28 -19.09
CA ALA A 64 -8.28 5.47 -17.97
C ALA A 64 -7.73 6.32 -16.82
N TYR A 65 -7.10 7.46 -17.11
CA TYR A 65 -6.50 8.33 -16.09
C TYR A 65 -7.57 9.10 -15.31
N ALA A 66 -8.62 9.58 -15.97
CA ALA A 66 -9.73 10.26 -15.30
C ALA A 66 -10.48 9.31 -14.36
N LEU A 67 -10.68 8.04 -14.77
CA LEU A 67 -11.25 7.00 -13.92
C LEU A 67 -10.33 6.67 -12.74
N GLU A 68 -9.04 6.48 -13.00
CA GLU A 68 -8.03 6.21 -11.97
C GLU A 68 -7.98 7.32 -10.92
N ALA A 69 -8.02 8.58 -11.35
CA ALA A 69 -8.10 9.73 -10.46
C ALA A 69 -9.36 9.69 -9.58
N ALA A 70 -10.53 9.39 -10.16
CA ALA A 70 -11.76 9.27 -9.39
C ALA A 70 -11.71 8.14 -8.34
N PHE A 71 -11.06 7.01 -8.64
CA PHE A 71 -10.88 5.91 -7.69
C PHE A 71 -9.92 6.27 -6.56
N ILE A 72 -8.82 6.97 -6.87
CA ILE A 72 -7.86 7.46 -5.87
C ILE A 72 -8.51 8.52 -4.97
N GLU A 73 -9.31 9.42 -5.53
CA GLU A 73 -10.06 10.41 -4.75
C GLU A 73 -11.04 9.75 -3.78
N ASP A 74 -11.72 8.68 -4.23
CA ASP A 74 -12.64 7.92 -3.40
C ASP A 74 -11.92 7.16 -2.27
N LEU A 75 -10.74 6.61 -2.53
CA LEU A 75 -9.86 6.05 -1.49
C LEU A 75 -9.44 7.10 -0.46
N ALA A 76 -9.03 8.28 -0.93
CA ALA A 76 -8.64 9.38 -0.05
C ALA A 76 -9.81 9.88 0.81
N ALA A 77 -11.02 9.94 0.23
CA ALA A 77 -12.23 10.26 0.97
C ALA A 77 -12.54 9.20 2.05
N ALA A 78 -12.34 7.92 1.76
CA ALA A 78 -12.49 6.85 2.74
C ALA A 78 -11.44 6.92 3.86
N ALA A 79 -10.19 7.25 3.54
CA ALA A 79 -9.12 7.44 4.52
C ALA A 79 -9.44 8.60 5.46
N ARG A 80 -9.84 9.77 4.93
CA ARG A 80 -10.30 10.93 5.71
C ARG A 80 -11.48 10.58 6.59
N PHE A 81 -12.49 9.90 6.04
CA PHE A 81 -13.65 9.46 6.81
C PHE A 81 -13.25 8.58 8.01
N VAL A 82 -12.30 7.65 7.84
CA VAL A 82 -11.82 6.82 8.95
C VAL A 82 -11.07 7.66 9.98
N GLU A 83 -10.23 8.60 9.56
CA GLU A 83 -9.52 9.52 10.44
C GLU A 83 -10.50 10.39 11.26
N ASP A 84 -11.55 10.92 10.63
CA ASP A 84 -12.55 11.79 11.27
C ASP A 84 -13.32 11.09 12.38
N ILE A 85 -13.70 9.83 12.15
CA ILE A 85 -14.50 9.05 13.12
C ILE A 85 -13.63 8.26 14.11
N ALA A 86 -12.32 8.16 13.88
CA ALA A 86 -11.42 7.42 14.74
C ALA A 86 -11.34 8.08 16.13
N PRO A 87 -11.42 7.30 17.22
CA PRO A 87 -11.14 7.82 18.55
C PRO A 87 -9.75 8.47 18.61
N ASP A 88 -9.62 9.57 19.35
CA ASP A 88 -8.38 10.38 19.36
C ASP A 88 -7.13 9.58 19.67
N LYS A 89 -7.25 8.57 20.54
CA LYS A 89 -6.13 7.67 20.88
C LYS A 89 -5.55 6.91 19.68
N VAL A 90 -6.33 6.59 18.65
CA VAL A 90 -5.88 5.85 17.45
C VAL A 90 -5.85 6.70 16.18
N LYS A 91 -6.36 7.93 16.23
CA LYS A 91 -6.36 8.86 15.11
C LYS A 91 -4.95 9.07 14.51
N PRO A 92 -3.87 9.27 15.29
CA PRO A 92 -2.52 9.40 14.73
C PRO A 92 -2.07 8.22 13.87
N TYR A 93 -2.47 7.00 14.21
CA TYR A 93 -2.18 5.81 13.40
C TYR A 93 -2.86 5.88 12.02
N PHE A 94 -4.13 6.34 11.96
CA PHE A 94 -4.84 6.50 10.70
C PHE A 94 -4.32 7.69 9.88
N THR A 95 -3.96 8.79 10.53
CA THR A 95 -3.26 9.92 9.89
C THR A 95 -1.91 9.49 9.29
N ALA A 96 -1.14 8.65 10.00
CA ALA A 96 0.10 8.10 9.46
C ALA A 96 -0.19 7.14 8.29
N ARG A 97 -1.24 6.32 8.39
CA ARG A 97 -1.62 5.36 7.35
C ARG A 97 -2.04 6.08 6.06
N SER A 98 -2.82 7.15 6.14
CA SER A 98 -3.36 7.88 4.98
C SER A 98 -2.26 8.46 4.07
N ARG A 99 -1.06 8.72 4.63
CA ARG A 99 0.14 9.13 3.87
C ARG A 99 0.56 8.13 2.79
N ARG A 100 0.06 6.89 2.81
CA ARG A 100 0.27 5.90 1.75
C ARG A 100 -0.10 6.47 0.37
N ILE A 101 -1.17 7.25 0.29
CA ILE A 101 -1.63 7.84 -0.97
C ILE A 101 -0.59 8.82 -1.51
N GLU A 102 -0.02 9.67 -0.65
CA GLU A 102 1.05 10.59 -1.04
C GLU A 102 2.33 9.85 -1.41
N VAL A 103 2.68 8.80 -0.66
CA VAL A 103 3.87 7.98 -0.93
C VAL A 103 3.76 7.32 -2.30
N GLU A 104 2.61 6.73 -2.64
CA GLU A 104 2.41 6.12 -3.96
C GLU A 104 2.40 7.16 -5.08
N TYR A 105 1.84 8.36 -4.86
CA TYR A 105 1.97 9.48 -5.78
C TYR A 105 3.44 9.87 -6.03
N LEU A 106 4.21 10.05 -4.95
CA LEU A 106 5.62 10.42 -5.05
C LEU A 106 6.43 9.31 -5.74
N LYS A 107 6.16 8.04 -5.44
CA LYS A 107 6.82 6.92 -6.11
C LYS A 107 6.57 6.92 -7.60
N ASP A 108 5.32 7.13 -8.02
CA ASP A 108 4.95 7.28 -9.43
C ASP A 108 5.68 8.44 -10.10
N ALA A 109 5.71 9.61 -9.45
CA ALA A 109 6.38 10.79 -9.98
C ALA A 109 7.89 10.56 -10.16
N PHE A 110 8.57 10.05 -9.12
CA PHE A 110 10.01 9.80 -9.17
C PHE A 110 10.38 8.70 -10.18
N VAL A 111 9.54 7.67 -10.36
CA VAL A 111 9.76 6.66 -11.41
C VAL A 111 9.63 7.27 -12.80
N ALA A 112 8.61 8.10 -13.04
CA ALA A 112 8.44 8.78 -14.32
C ALA A 112 9.64 9.68 -14.64
N ILE A 113 10.02 10.55 -13.70
CA ILE A 113 11.14 11.49 -13.87
C ILE A 113 12.46 10.75 -14.08
N HIS A 114 12.72 9.68 -13.32
CA HIS A 114 13.92 8.85 -13.51
C HIS A 114 14.01 8.24 -14.91
N GLN A 115 12.87 7.98 -15.56
CA GLN A 115 12.78 7.48 -16.93
C GLN A 115 12.70 8.58 -17.99
N GLY A 116 12.90 9.85 -17.61
CA GLY A 116 12.80 10.99 -18.52
C GLY A 116 11.38 11.30 -19.01
N ARG A 117 10.36 10.86 -18.26
CA ARG A 117 8.94 11.08 -18.56
C ARG A 117 8.32 12.04 -17.56
N THR A 118 7.35 12.83 -18.01
CA THR A 118 6.51 13.64 -17.12
C THR A 118 5.58 12.73 -16.29
N PRO A 119 5.38 13.00 -14.99
CA PRO A 119 4.37 12.33 -14.19
C PRO A 119 2.96 12.43 -14.81
N GLN A 120 2.21 11.33 -14.77
CA GLN A 120 0.88 11.26 -15.39
C GLN A 120 -0.18 11.96 -14.53
N PRO A 121 -1.21 12.60 -15.12
CA PRO A 121 -2.23 13.38 -14.41
C PRO A 121 -3.31 12.51 -13.73
N ARG A 122 -2.94 11.33 -13.22
CA ARG A 122 -3.85 10.37 -12.58
C ARG A 122 -4.06 10.61 -11.09
N TRP A 123 -3.30 11.53 -10.48
CA TRP A 123 -3.34 11.81 -9.05
C TRP A 123 -4.11 13.11 -8.77
N PRO A 124 -5.32 13.04 -8.23
CA PRO A 124 -6.13 14.23 -7.98
C PRO A 124 -5.57 15.01 -6.78
N LYS A 125 -5.53 16.34 -6.89
CA LYS A 125 -5.10 17.23 -5.79
C LYS A 125 -5.86 16.97 -4.49
N ALA A 126 -7.17 16.68 -4.59
CA ALA A 126 -8.03 16.38 -3.47
C ALA A 126 -7.66 15.10 -2.70
N ALA A 127 -6.79 14.23 -3.25
CA ALA A 127 -6.29 13.05 -2.57
C ALA A 127 -4.99 13.27 -1.78
N LEU A 128 -4.37 14.45 -1.92
CA LEU A 128 -3.06 14.76 -1.34
C LEU A 128 -3.21 15.86 -0.28
N THR A 129 -2.27 15.97 0.65
CA THR A 129 -2.23 17.11 1.56
C THR A 129 -1.96 18.40 0.79
N GLU A 130 -2.30 19.55 1.39
CA GLU A 130 -1.97 20.86 0.81
C GLU A 130 -0.47 21.00 0.49
N LYS A 131 0.38 20.50 1.40
CA LYS A 131 1.84 20.53 1.21
C LYS A 131 2.27 19.79 -0.05
N ILE A 132 1.72 18.61 -0.34
CA ILE A 132 2.10 17.80 -1.50
C ILE A 132 1.38 18.24 -2.77
N SER A 133 0.09 18.56 -2.69
CA SER A 133 -0.65 19.10 -3.84
C SER A 133 -0.04 20.40 -4.37
N GLY A 134 0.53 21.23 -3.47
CA GLY A 134 1.31 22.42 -3.83
C GLY A 134 2.66 22.14 -4.52
N ARG A 135 3.14 20.88 -4.53
CA ARG A 135 4.37 20.48 -5.23
C ARG A 135 4.14 19.85 -6.60
N ILE A 136 2.89 19.57 -6.98
CA ILE A 136 2.59 18.86 -8.24
C ILE A 136 3.21 19.56 -9.46
N THR A 137 3.05 20.88 -9.58
CA THR A 137 3.61 21.63 -10.72
C THR A 137 5.12 21.50 -10.78
N ALA A 138 5.82 21.74 -9.66
CA ALA A 138 7.27 21.62 -9.59
C ALA A 138 7.77 20.19 -9.87
N LEU A 139 7.05 19.16 -9.41
CA LEU A 139 7.37 17.76 -9.70
C LEU A 139 7.13 17.41 -11.18
N ASN A 140 6.13 18.00 -11.83
CA ASN A 140 5.87 17.78 -13.25
C ASN A 140 6.91 18.47 -14.15
N GLU A 141 7.49 19.58 -13.69
CA GLU A 141 8.52 20.34 -14.40
C GLU A 141 9.95 19.81 -14.16
N ALA A 142 10.14 19.02 -13.10
CA ALA A 142 11.44 18.42 -12.78
C ALA A 142 11.90 17.45 -13.87
N LYS A 143 13.14 17.62 -14.32
CA LYS A 143 13.79 16.80 -15.34
C LYS A 143 14.71 15.75 -14.74
N THR A 144 15.13 15.95 -13.49
CA THR A 144 16.02 15.05 -12.77
C THR A 144 15.47 14.67 -11.40
N ILE A 145 15.99 13.59 -10.83
CA ILE A 145 15.63 13.15 -9.48
C ILE A 145 16.10 14.15 -8.42
N GLU A 146 17.18 14.89 -8.69
CA GLU A 146 17.72 15.96 -7.84
C GLU A 146 16.75 17.13 -7.77
N GLU A 147 16.26 17.57 -8.93
CA GLU A 147 15.22 18.61 -9.03
C GLU A 147 13.92 18.17 -8.35
N ALA A 148 13.52 16.92 -8.58
CA ALA A 148 12.34 16.34 -7.95
C ALA A 148 12.47 16.28 -6.42
N ALA A 149 13.63 15.88 -5.89
CA ALA A 149 13.89 15.90 -4.46
C ALA A 149 13.84 17.33 -3.90
N LYS A 150 14.44 18.30 -4.59
CA LYS A 150 14.40 19.72 -4.21
C LYS A 150 12.99 20.30 -4.21
N ALA A 151 12.14 19.88 -5.14
CA ALA A 151 10.72 20.28 -5.18
C ALA A 151 9.95 19.86 -3.91
N LEU A 152 10.45 18.89 -3.15
CA LEU A 152 9.84 18.45 -1.89
C LEU A 152 10.25 19.29 -0.68
N ASP A 153 11.04 20.35 -0.84
CA ASP A 153 11.45 21.22 0.26
C ASP A 153 10.24 21.73 1.08
N GLY A 154 10.40 21.78 2.41
CA GLY A 154 9.35 22.09 3.38
C GLY A 154 8.33 20.95 3.64
N THR A 155 8.49 19.79 3.00
CA THR A 155 7.69 18.58 3.26
C THR A 155 8.47 17.58 4.12
N ILE A 156 7.76 16.62 4.73
CA ILE A 156 8.39 15.54 5.50
C ILE A 156 9.24 14.59 4.63
N TYR A 157 9.04 14.61 3.31
CA TYR A 157 9.71 13.71 2.38
C TYR A 157 11.07 14.25 1.90
N TYR A 158 11.33 15.55 2.07
CA TYR A 158 12.54 16.21 1.57
C TYR A 158 13.81 15.52 2.04
N GLY A 159 14.01 15.41 3.35
CA GLY A 159 15.25 14.89 3.92
C GLY A 159 15.57 13.46 3.47
N ALA A 160 14.56 12.59 3.45
CA ALA A 160 14.72 11.20 3.00
C ALA A 160 15.11 11.11 1.51
N MET A 161 14.52 11.97 0.68
CA MET A 161 14.81 11.98 -0.76
C MET A 161 16.14 12.66 -1.09
N GLU A 162 16.45 13.77 -0.42
CA GLU A 162 17.72 14.49 -0.58
C GLU A 162 18.92 13.61 -0.17
N GLU A 163 18.83 12.92 0.97
CA GLU A 163 19.87 11.99 1.41
C GLU A 163 20.07 10.85 0.40
N SER A 164 18.96 10.28 -0.11
CA SER A 164 19.02 9.20 -1.10
C SER A 164 19.69 9.66 -2.39
N VAL A 165 19.31 10.82 -2.92
CA VAL A 165 19.94 11.40 -4.12
C VAL A 165 21.43 11.64 -3.89
N ARG A 166 21.83 12.21 -2.74
CA ARG A 166 23.24 12.45 -2.40
C ARG A 166 24.05 11.16 -2.31
N SER A 167 23.46 10.10 -1.74
CA SER A 167 24.11 8.80 -1.63
C SER A 167 24.29 8.08 -2.98
N ARG A 168 23.48 8.44 -3.98
CA ARG A 168 23.49 7.89 -5.34
C ARG A 168 24.76 8.19 -6.11
N ALA A 169 25.32 9.38 -5.90
CA ALA A 169 26.56 9.82 -6.55
C ALA A 169 27.78 8.97 -6.17
N ASN A 170 27.71 8.22 -5.06
CA ASN A 170 28.87 7.56 -4.45
C ASN A 170 28.85 6.02 -4.55
N ARG A 171 27.84 5.41 -5.19
CA ARG A 171 27.72 3.93 -5.23
C ARG A 171 27.16 3.42 -6.56
N ASN A 172 27.87 2.49 -7.19
CA ASN A 172 27.29 1.59 -8.19
C ASN A 172 26.25 0.69 -7.50
N GLY A 173 25.03 0.59 -8.03
CA GLY A 173 23.98 -0.30 -7.52
C GLY A 173 23.12 0.26 -6.38
N MET A 174 22.54 1.46 -6.55
CA MET A 174 21.61 2.02 -5.56
C MET A 174 20.24 1.33 -5.61
N PRO A 175 19.59 1.07 -4.45
CA PRO A 175 18.20 0.65 -4.40
C PRO A 175 17.26 1.58 -5.18
N PRO A 176 16.04 1.12 -5.52
CA PRO A 176 15.06 1.95 -6.23
C PRO A 176 14.93 3.32 -5.57
N THR A 177 14.87 4.40 -6.37
CA THR A 177 14.72 5.80 -5.92
C THR A 177 13.55 6.01 -4.97
N THR A 178 12.60 5.08 -4.98
CA THR A 178 11.36 5.08 -4.23
C THR A 178 11.48 4.48 -2.84
N LEU A 179 12.53 3.70 -2.56
CA LEU A 179 12.70 3.02 -1.28
C LEU A 179 12.75 3.95 -0.06
N PRO A 180 13.41 5.14 -0.10
CA PRO A 180 13.40 6.07 1.03
C PRO A 180 11.99 6.50 1.43
N LEU A 181 11.06 6.61 0.48
CA LEU A 181 9.66 6.95 0.74
C LEU A 181 8.96 5.84 1.51
N ASP A 182 9.15 4.58 1.09
CA ASP A 182 8.62 3.41 1.81
C ASP A 182 9.20 3.34 3.23
N ARG A 183 10.51 3.53 3.38
CA ARG A 183 11.19 3.52 4.68
C ARG A 183 10.64 4.60 5.61
N LEU A 184 10.51 5.84 5.13
CA LEU A 184 9.94 6.94 5.91
C LEU A 184 8.48 6.64 6.31
N TYR A 185 7.66 6.22 5.35
CA TYR A 185 6.26 5.89 5.56
C TYR A 185 6.08 4.83 6.66
N TYR A 186 6.74 3.68 6.51
CA TYR A 186 6.60 2.58 7.45
C TYR A 186 7.23 2.89 8.81
N SER A 187 8.30 3.70 8.87
CA SER A 187 8.87 4.15 10.14
C SER A 187 7.89 5.01 10.93
N LEU A 188 7.18 5.93 10.26
CA LEU A 188 6.14 6.76 10.87
C LEU A 188 4.94 5.91 11.31
N LEU A 189 4.46 5.02 10.45
CA LEU A 189 3.33 4.14 10.77
C LEU A 189 3.66 3.20 11.94
N TRP A 190 4.86 2.62 11.94
CA TRP A 190 5.34 1.75 13.01
C TRP A 190 5.45 2.50 14.34
N LYS A 191 5.97 3.74 14.33
CA LYS A 191 6.04 4.60 15.51
C LYS A 191 4.64 4.79 16.12
N GLU A 192 3.64 5.14 15.32
CA GLU A 192 2.27 5.31 15.82
C GLU A 192 1.65 3.98 16.29
N ALA A 193 1.95 2.86 15.63
CA ALA A 193 1.54 1.55 16.12
C ALA A 193 2.20 1.17 17.46
N ALA A 194 3.44 1.58 17.70
CA ALA A 194 4.17 1.34 18.93
C ALA A 194 3.67 2.22 20.11
N ASN A 195 3.22 3.44 19.82
CA ASN A 195 2.62 4.35 20.81
C ASN A 195 1.31 3.82 21.40
N LEU A 196 0.62 2.92 20.68
CA LEU A 196 -0.63 2.31 21.13
C LEU A 196 -0.40 1.17 22.13
N SER A 197 -1.23 1.13 23.16
CA SER A 197 -1.24 0.09 24.19
C SER A 197 -2.40 -0.91 24.02
N GLY A 198 -2.38 -1.99 24.81
CA GLY A 198 -3.46 -2.96 24.88
C GLY A 198 -3.78 -3.65 23.54
N SER A 199 -5.06 -3.94 23.33
CA SER A 199 -5.53 -4.65 22.13
C SER A 199 -5.29 -3.85 20.85
N ASP A 200 -5.48 -2.53 20.88
CA ASP A 200 -5.28 -1.68 19.69
C ASP A 200 -3.82 -1.67 19.26
N GLY A 201 -2.89 -1.54 20.21
CA GLY A 201 -1.45 -1.62 19.93
C GLY A 201 -1.02 -2.98 19.39
N LYS A 202 -1.55 -4.08 19.96
CA LYS A 202 -1.29 -5.42 19.44
C LYS A 202 -1.78 -5.57 18.00
N THR A 203 -3.00 -5.12 17.71
CA THR A 203 -3.56 -5.17 16.35
C THR A 203 -2.76 -4.30 15.37
N ALA A 204 -2.46 -3.05 15.74
CA ALA A 204 -1.70 -2.13 14.90
C ALA A 204 -0.32 -2.69 14.55
N ARG A 205 0.46 -3.11 15.55
CA ARG A 205 1.80 -3.69 15.33
C ARG A 205 1.76 -4.96 14.50
N ASN A 206 0.77 -5.83 14.69
CA ASN A 206 0.65 -7.03 13.86
C ASN A 206 0.40 -6.69 12.38
N LEU A 207 -0.59 -5.82 12.12
CA LEU A 207 -0.97 -5.44 10.75
C LEU A 207 0.13 -4.66 10.04
N THR A 208 0.69 -3.64 10.69
CA THR A 208 1.82 -2.86 10.15
C THR A 208 3.06 -3.73 9.97
N GLY A 209 3.35 -4.60 10.94
CA GLY A 209 4.49 -5.52 10.90
C GLY A 209 4.46 -6.43 9.67
N LEU A 210 3.30 -7.01 9.36
CA LEU A 210 3.14 -7.86 8.17
C LEU A 210 3.32 -7.09 6.86
N GLU A 211 2.84 -5.85 6.78
CA GLU A 211 3.09 -4.99 5.61
C GLU A 211 4.58 -4.68 5.44
N ILE A 212 5.29 -4.39 6.54
CA ILE A 212 6.74 -4.17 6.55
C ILE A 212 7.50 -5.44 6.16
N ASP A 213 7.14 -6.59 6.74
CA ASP A 213 7.77 -7.87 6.44
C ASP A 213 7.60 -8.23 4.95
N LYS A 214 6.40 -8.02 4.37
CA LYS A 214 6.20 -8.18 2.91
C LYS A 214 7.18 -7.29 2.13
N THR A 215 7.24 -6.01 2.46
CA THR A 215 8.12 -5.06 1.76
C THR A 215 9.59 -5.47 1.90
N ASN A 216 10.03 -5.84 3.10
CA ASN A 216 11.40 -6.26 3.38
C ASN A 216 11.76 -7.55 2.63
N VAL A 217 10.91 -8.58 2.65
CA VAL A 217 11.15 -9.84 1.93
C VAL A 217 11.31 -9.60 0.43
N LEU A 218 10.37 -8.87 -0.18
CA LEU A 218 10.42 -8.59 -1.62
C LEU A 218 11.61 -7.71 -2.00
N ASN A 219 11.92 -6.69 -1.20
CA ASN A 219 13.05 -5.80 -1.46
C ASN A 219 14.39 -6.50 -1.27
N TYR A 220 14.50 -7.40 -0.28
CA TYR A 220 15.71 -8.16 -0.04
C TYR A 220 16.00 -9.12 -1.19
N ILE A 221 15.02 -9.90 -1.67
CA ILE A 221 15.20 -10.78 -2.82
C ILE A 221 15.59 -9.97 -4.08
N ARG A 222 14.92 -8.83 -4.32
CA ARG A 222 15.29 -7.93 -5.44
C ARG A 222 16.73 -7.40 -5.29
N ALA A 223 17.16 -7.08 -4.07
CA ALA A 223 18.51 -6.61 -3.81
C ALA A 223 19.57 -7.68 -4.06
N LEU A 224 19.31 -8.94 -3.67
CA LEU A 224 20.18 -10.09 -3.99
C LEU A 224 20.39 -10.20 -5.51
N ARG A 225 19.30 -10.14 -6.29
CA ARG A 225 19.34 -10.25 -7.75
C ARG A 225 20.09 -9.11 -8.44
N LEU A 226 19.98 -7.90 -7.89
CA LEU A 226 20.55 -6.69 -8.48
C LEU A 226 21.92 -6.32 -7.90
N GLY A 227 22.43 -7.11 -6.94
CA GLY A 227 23.70 -6.84 -6.25
C GLY A 227 23.66 -5.56 -5.41
N TYR A 228 22.50 -5.17 -4.88
CA TYR A 228 22.36 -3.98 -4.04
C TYR A 228 22.79 -4.26 -2.60
N SER A 229 23.19 -3.20 -1.88
CA SER A 229 23.45 -3.30 -0.44
C SER A 229 22.19 -3.75 0.31
N LEU A 230 22.28 -4.89 0.99
CA LEU A 230 21.15 -5.54 1.65
C LEU A 230 20.64 -4.72 2.86
N ASP A 231 21.54 -4.11 3.63
CA ASP A 231 21.15 -3.23 4.75
C ASP A 231 20.40 -1.97 4.30
N ALA A 232 20.71 -1.49 3.09
CA ALA A 232 20.08 -0.31 2.53
C ALA A 232 18.61 -0.55 2.17
N VAL A 233 18.19 -1.81 1.91
CA VAL A 233 16.83 -2.14 1.45
C VAL A 233 15.83 -2.51 2.53
N VAL A 234 16.32 -2.77 3.75
CA VAL A 234 15.51 -3.26 4.85
C VAL A 234 15.03 -2.12 5.75
N ILE A 235 13.72 -2.09 5.99
CA ILE A 235 13.06 -1.20 6.94
C ILE A 235 13.23 -1.80 8.34
N PRO A 236 13.76 -1.07 9.34
CA PRO A 236 14.18 -1.62 10.63
C PRO A 236 13.01 -1.83 11.60
N ALA A 237 12.00 -2.60 11.19
CA ALA A 237 10.92 -3.09 12.02
C ALA A 237 10.67 -4.56 11.65
N TYR A 238 11.17 -5.46 12.49
CA TYR A 238 11.16 -6.91 12.27
C TYR A 238 10.10 -7.52 13.17
N VAL A 239 9.02 -8.05 12.60
CA VAL A 239 7.88 -8.53 13.40
C VAL A 239 7.69 -10.02 13.24
N ASN A 240 7.46 -10.48 12.02
CA ASN A 240 7.19 -11.90 11.72
C ASN A 240 8.36 -12.59 11.03
N VAL A 241 9.32 -11.82 10.52
CA VAL A 241 10.58 -12.33 9.97
C VAL A 241 11.73 -11.98 10.92
N PRO A 242 12.51 -12.96 11.39
CA PRO A 242 13.60 -12.70 12.33
C PRO A 242 14.65 -11.74 11.76
N GLN A 243 15.08 -10.76 12.55
CA GLN A 243 16.10 -9.79 12.14
C GLN A 243 17.40 -10.47 11.67
N HIS A 244 17.80 -11.57 12.31
CA HIS A 244 19.05 -12.27 11.98
C HIS A 244 19.05 -12.80 10.54
N LEU A 245 17.88 -13.09 9.94
CA LEU A 245 17.80 -13.55 8.56
C LEU A 245 18.20 -12.45 7.58
N PHE A 246 17.78 -11.21 7.82
CA PHE A 246 18.19 -10.05 7.02
C PHE A 246 19.63 -9.62 7.28
N LYS A 247 20.22 -10.03 8.41
CA LYS A 247 21.60 -9.75 8.80
C LYS A 247 22.53 -10.95 8.65
N SER A 248 22.07 -12.00 7.97
CA SER A 248 22.75 -13.29 7.88
C SER A 248 24.02 -13.23 7.02
N GLY A 249 24.14 -12.23 6.15
CA GLY A 249 25.21 -12.15 5.15
C GLY A 249 25.01 -13.11 3.98
N ILE A 250 23.90 -13.85 3.92
CA ILE A 250 23.57 -14.72 2.78
C ILE A 250 23.37 -13.85 1.54
N THR A 251 24.19 -14.07 0.52
CA THR A 251 24.15 -13.37 -0.77
C THR A 251 23.56 -14.22 -1.89
N ASP A 252 23.44 -15.54 -1.70
CA ASP A 252 22.73 -16.41 -2.63
C ASP A 252 21.21 -16.35 -2.41
N GLU A 253 20.45 -16.15 -3.49
CA GLU A 253 18.99 -16.06 -3.42
C GLU A 253 18.35 -17.37 -2.98
N GLY A 254 18.82 -18.50 -3.51
CA GLY A 254 18.26 -19.81 -3.20
C GLY A 254 18.43 -20.18 -1.73
N GLU A 255 19.62 -19.95 -1.18
CA GLU A 255 19.92 -20.14 0.23
C GLU A 255 19.07 -19.24 1.13
N TRP A 256 18.91 -17.96 0.76
CA TRP A 256 18.10 -17.03 1.56
C TRP A 256 16.62 -17.40 1.53
N VAL A 257 16.09 -17.77 0.37
CA VAL A 257 14.69 -18.23 0.22
C VAL A 257 14.45 -19.52 1.01
N ALA A 258 15.41 -20.44 1.03
CA ALA A 258 15.34 -21.65 1.85
C ALA A 258 15.28 -21.31 3.35
N ALA A 259 16.17 -20.43 3.84
CA ALA A 259 16.14 -19.99 5.22
C ALA A 259 14.85 -19.21 5.58
N PHE A 260 14.33 -18.39 4.66
CA PHE A 260 13.05 -17.70 4.82
C PHE A 260 11.89 -18.67 4.96
N LYS A 261 11.86 -19.76 4.17
CA LYS A 261 10.81 -20.80 4.22
C LYS A 261 10.69 -21.43 5.61
N ASP A 262 11.77 -21.50 6.37
CA ASP A 262 11.82 -22.04 7.73
C ASP A 262 11.35 -21.05 8.81
N THR A 263 11.05 -19.81 8.45
CA THR A 263 10.43 -18.85 9.38
C THR A 263 8.93 -19.14 9.58
N HIS A 264 8.33 -18.58 10.64
CA HIS A 264 6.89 -18.71 10.85
C HIS A 264 6.08 -18.16 9.66
N LEU A 265 6.50 -17.00 9.12
CA LEU A 265 5.86 -16.42 7.95
C LEU A 265 6.11 -17.25 6.68
N GLY A 266 7.34 -17.72 6.47
CA GLY A 266 7.69 -18.53 5.30
C GLY A 266 6.91 -19.84 5.21
N ARG A 267 6.69 -20.53 6.34
CA ARG A 267 5.87 -21.75 6.38
C ARG A 267 4.42 -21.52 5.91
N ARG A 268 3.84 -20.35 6.18
CA ARG A 268 2.49 -19.98 5.71
C ARG A 268 2.42 -19.72 4.20
N LEU A 269 3.56 -19.64 3.52
CA LEU A 269 3.71 -19.34 2.10
C LEU A 269 4.33 -20.53 1.34
N THR A 270 4.31 -21.72 1.94
CA THR A 270 4.82 -22.96 1.32
C THR A 270 4.14 -23.19 -0.03
N GLY A 271 4.95 -23.46 -1.06
CA GLY A 271 4.47 -23.65 -2.44
C GLY A 271 4.31 -22.36 -3.26
N LEU A 272 4.53 -21.18 -2.65
CA LEU A 272 4.50 -19.88 -3.33
C LEU A 272 5.89 -19.22 -3.41
N MET A 273 6.93 -19.91 -2.93
CA MET A 273 8.30 -19.41 -2.96
C MET A 273 8.82 -19.40 -4.40
N PRO A 274 9.55 -18.34 -4.81
CA PRO A 274 10.16 -18.29 -6.13
C PRO A 274 11.33 -19.27 -6.20
N GLU A 275 11.57 -19.83 -7.37
CA GLU A 275 12.89 -20.34 -7.72
C GLU A 275 13.87 -19.16 -7.86
N ALA A 276 15.17 -19.42 -7.66
CA ALA A 276 16.20 -18.37 -7.79
C ALA A 276 16.13 -17.71 -9.18
N GLY A 277 16.06 -16.38 -9.21
CA GLY A 277 15.88 -15.61 -10.45
C GLY A 277 14.47 -15.67 -11.07
N GLY A 278 13.56 -16.50 -10.57
CA GLY A 278 12.19 -16.65 -11.08
C GLY A 278 11.25 -15.48 -10.73
N PRO A 279 10.03 -15.42 -11.29
CA PRO A 279 9.08 -14.35 -11.01
C PRO A 279 8.66 -14.30 -9.52
N LEU A 280 8.62 -13.10 -8.93
CA LEU A 280 8.16 -12.90 -7.54
C LEU A 280 6.63 -12.83 -7.40
N THR A 281 5.89 -12.89 -8.50
CA THR A 281 4.45 -12.64 -8.55
C THR A 281 3.64 -13.57 -7.65
N GLN A 282 4.00 -14.86 -7.58
CA GLN A 282 3.31 -15.83 -6.72
C GLN A 282 3.55 -15.58 -5.24
N LEU A 283 4.79 -15.28 -4.85
CA LEU A 283 5.15 -14.92 -3.48
C LEU A 283 4.45 -13.62 -3.05
N GLU A 284 4.48 -12.61 -3.91
CA GLU A 284 3.82 -11.33 -3.67
C GLU A 284 2.30 -11.51 -3.51
N ALA A 285 1.66 -12.28 -4.39
CA ALA A 285 0.25 -12.62 -4.27
C ALA A 285 -0.06 -13.38 -2.97
N GLY A 286 0.79 -14.33 -2.58
CA GLY A 286 0.69 -15.07 -1.32
C GLY A 286 0.74 -14.16 -0.09
N LEU A 287 1.73 -13.28 -0.03
CA LEU A 287 1.88 -12.28 1.04
C LEU A 287 0.69 -11.34 1.09
N ARG A 288 0.22 -10.85 -0.07
CA ARG A 288 -0.98 -10.00 -0.19
C ARG A 288 -2.23 -10.69 0.35
N ARG A 289 -2.46 -11.97 0.00
CA ARG A 289 -3.60 -12.76 0.51
C ARG A 289 -3.50 -13.00 2.00
N LEU A 290 -2.31 -13.31 2.50
CA LEU A 290 -2.07 -13.47 3.94
C LEU A 290 -2.42 -12.20 4.70
N ILE A 291 -1.88 -11.05 4.27
CA ILE A 291 -2.16 -9.74 4.86
C ILE A 291 -3.67 -9.43 4.83
N HIS A 292 -4.31 -9.65 3.68
CA HIS A 292 -5.75 -9.44 3.55
C HIS A 292 -6.56 -10.29 4.53
N GLY A 293 -6.17 -11.56 4.72
CA GLY A 293 -6.76 -12.45 5.71
C GLY A 293 -6.60 -11.93 7.15
N GLU A 294 -5.45 -11.37 7.50
CA GLU A 294 -5.20 -10.80 8.83
C GLU A 294 -6.00 -9.51 9.07
N TYR A 295 -6.17 -8.66 8.05
CA TYR A 295 -7.10 -7.53 8.12
C TYR A 295 -8.56 -7.98 8.24
N ARG A 296 -8.95 -9.04 7.54
CA ARG A 296 -10.30 -9.64 7.63
C ARG A 296 -10.56 -10.16 9.04
N LYS A 297 -9.60 -10.87 9.61
CA LYS A 297 -9.64 -11.35 11.00
C LYS A 297 -9.71 -10.19 12.00
N ALA A 298 -8.87 -9.17 11.84
CA ALA A 298 -8.89 -7.98 12.69
C ALA A 298 -10.24 -7.24 12.62
N TYR A 299 -10.86 -7.15 11.44
CA TYR A 299 -12.17 -6.54 11.25
C TYR A 299 -13.29 -7.29 11.99
N SER A 300 -13.24 -8.62 11.98
CA SER A 300 -14.28 -9.48 12.58
C SER A 300 -14.11 -9.67 14.09
N GLU A 301 -12.88 -9.83 14.56
CA GLU A 301 -12.58 -10.18 15.96
C GLU A 301 -12.40 -8.95 16.85
N ASN A 302 -11.95 -7.82 16.29
CA ASN A 302 -11.78 -6.56 17.02
C ASN A 302 -12.90 -5.57 16.66
N GLN A 303 -14.15 -5.97 16.95
CA GLN A 303 -15.35 -5.20 16.58
C GLN A 303 -15.41 -3.81 17.24
N PHE A 304 -14.81 -3.66 18.42
CA PHE A 304 -14.74 -2.42 19.18
C PHE A 304 -13.29 -2.00 19.38
N GLY A 305 -12.57 -1.80 18.29
CA GLY A 305 -11.19 -1.32 18.33
C GLY A 305 -10.62 -1.03 16.96
N LEU A 306 -9.32 -0.76 16.93
CA LEU A 306 -8.59 -0.35 15.75
C LEU A 306 -8.79 -1.30 14.57
N GLY A 307 -8.88 -2.61 14.84
CA GLY A 307 -9.04 -3.63 13.79
C GLY A 307 -10.31 -3.44 12.94
N ARG A 308 -11.41 -2.95 13.53
CA ARG A 308 -12.64 -2.65 12.79
C ARG A 308 -12.44 -1.54 11.74
N LEU A 309 -11.76 -0.49 12.13
CA LEU A 309 -11.49 0.67 11.26
C LEU A 309 -10.42 0.33 10.21
N ALA A 310 -9.31 -0.28 10.65
CA ALA A 310 -8.20 -0.67 9.79
C ALA A 310 -8.62 -1.72 8.75
N GLY A 311 -9.45 -2.69 9.13
CA GLY A 311 -10.01 -3.66 8.20
C GLY A 311 -10.87 -3.02 7.12
N TYR A 312 -11.78 -2.11 7.48
CA TYR A 312 -12.59 -1.38 6.49
C TYR A 312 -11.71 -0.61 5.50
N LEU A 313 -10.75 0.19 6.01
CA LEU A 313 -9.86 0.96 5.15
C LEU A 313 -9.04 0.06 4.23
N HIS A 314 -8.51 -1.05 4.74
CA HIS A 314 -7.80 -2.03 3.92
C HIS A 314 -8.68 -2.65 2.82
N PHE A 315 -9.94 -2.98 3.11
CA PHE A 315 -10.85 -3.47 2.07
C PHE A 315 -11.08 -2.43 0.97
N LYS A 316 -11.13 -1.15 1.35
CA LYS A 316 -11.25 -0.06 0.38
C LYS A 316 -9.99 0.13 -0.46
N GLU A 317 -8.82 0.03 0.16
CA GLU A 317 -7.52 0.02 -0.54
C GLU A 317 -7.49 -1.10 -1.58
N VAL A 318 -7.84 -2.32 -1.18
CA VAL A 318 -7.89 -3.50 -2.05
C VAL A 318 -8.91 -3.36 -3.17
N GLU A 319 -10.12 -2.87 -2.89
CA GLU A 319 -11.13 -2.60 -3.91
C GLU A 319 -10.60 -1.64 -4.97
N VAL A 320 -10.00 -0.53 -4.57
CA VAL A 320 -9.47 0.47 -5.50
C VAL A 320 -8.28 -0.09 -6.29
N GLU A 321 -7.39 -0.87 -5.67
CA GLU A 321 -6.33 -1.59 -6.38
C GLU A 321 -6.90 -2.53 -7.45
N ASN A 322 -7.93 -3.32 -7.10
CA ASN A 322 -8.57 -4.27 -8.00
C ASN A 322 -9.25 -3.56 -9.19
N ILE A 323 -10.01 -2.50 -8.92
CA ILE A 323 -10.70 -1.72 -9.96
C ILE A 323 -9.69 -1.03 -10.89
N ARG A 324 -8.60 -0.46 -10.35
CA ARG A 324 -7.53 0.15 -11.18
C ARG A 324 -6.87 -0.88 -12.07
N ALA A 325 -6.53 -2.07 -11.54
CA ALA A 325 -5.95 -3.15 -12.33
C ALA A 325 -6.89 -3.60 -13.47
N ALA A 326 -8.18 -3.74 -13.18
CA ALA A 326 -9.19 -4.07 -14.17
C ALA A 326 -9.33 -2.97 -15.26
N ALA A 327 -9.31 -1.69 -14.88
CA ALA A 327 -9.36 -0.57 -15.82
C ALA A 327 -8.14 -0.57 -16.77
N VAL A 328 -6.93 -0.84 -16.26
CA VAL A 328 -5.71 -0.95 -17.07
C VAL A 328 -5.80 -2.13 -18.03
N ASN A 329 -6.24 -3.31 -17.57
CA ASN A 329 -6.43 -4.47 -18.45
C ASN A 329 -7.42 -4.17 -19.57
N ALA A 330 -8.56 -3.55 -19.24
CA ALA A 330 -9.59 -3.15 -20.21
C ALA A 330 -9.12 -2.06 -21.19
N ALA A 331 -8.20 -1.17 -20.78
CA ALA A 331 -7.66 -0.13 -21.63
C ALA A 331 -6.64 -0.66 -22.66
N TYR A 332 -5.80 -1.61 -22.25
CA TYR A 332 -4.63 -2.04 -23.02
C TYR A 332 -4.74 -3.48 -23.55
N GLY A 333 -5.86 -4.17 -23.32
CA GLY A 333 -6.08 -5.55 -23.76
C GLY A 333 -5.09 -6.54 -23.14
N LEU A 334 -4.58 -6.23 -21.94
CA LEU A 334 -3.60 -7.08 -21.28
C LEU A 334 -4.29 -8.33 -20.77
N SER A 335 -3.95 -9.49 -21.34
CA SER A 335 -4.28 -10.83 -20.83
C SER A 335 -3.43 -11.16 -19.60
N VAL A 336 -3.40 -10.27 -18.61
CA VAL A 336 -2.72 -10.54 -17.33
C VAL A 336 -3.50 -11.65 -16.62
N PRO A 337 -2.85 -12.71 -16.11
CA PRO A 337 -3.54 -13.80 -15.45
C PRO A 337 -4.41 -13.29 -14.29
N GLN A 338 -5.72 -13.29 -14.54
CA GLN A 338 -6.78 -12.63 -13.77
C GLN A 338 -6.89 -13.11 -12.30
N SER A 339 -6.23 -14.21 -11.94
CA SER A 339 -6.36 -14.89 -10.65
C SER A 339 -5.28 -14.55 -9.60
N SER A 340 -4.19 -13.87 -10.00
CA SER A 340 -3.05 -13.64 -9.09
C SER A 340 -3.09 -12.29 -8.34
N TRP A 341 -3.80 -11.29 -8.85
CA TRP A 341 -3.76 -9.92 -8.32
C TRP A 341 -5.00 -9.50 -7.53
N LEU A 342 -6.16 -10.08 -7.83
CA LEU A 342 -7.42 -9.72 -7.19
C LEU A 342 -7.50 -10.39 -5.82
N LEU A 343 -7.52 -9.57 -4.78
CA LEU A 343 -7.89 -10.00 -3.44
C LEU A 343 -9.40 -9.82 -3.33
N ILE A 344 -10.15 -10.90 -3.58
CA ILE A 344 -11.61 -10.93 -3.52
C ILE A 344 -12.10 -11.45 -2.16
#